data_AF-A0A9W6G1N3-F1
#
_entry.id   AF-A0A9W6G1N3-F1
#
_cell.length_a   1.000
_cell.length_b   1.000
_cell.length_c   1.000
_cell.angle_alpha   90.00
_cell.angle_beta   90.00
_cell.angle_gamma   90.00
#
_symmetry.space_group_name_H-M   'P 1'
#
loop_
_entity.id
_entity.type
_entity.pdbx_description
1 polymer ?
#
loop_
_entity_poly.entity_id
_entity_poly.type
_entity_poly.pdbx_seq_one_letter_code
_entity_poly.pdbx_strand_id
1 'polypeptide(L)'
;MKTQLVTMHCGWQNPDASSTQRHCNRQCSGYFSRNLLSNRWKIKRKRQEKPYIPSSSPLWDKASHHTTKDGYIQLRVYDATTRQLYQRMEHIVTWERHHGSRVPDGCIIHHRDENRENNRVDNLLCMSRAAHTEMHAELKRLKMTITPDEYLDHRENIMLKYQSEVFVPGPRHC
;
A
#
# COMPACT_ATOMS: atom_id res chain seq x y z
N MET A 1 11.94 -55.37 1.31
CA MET A 1 10.58 -55.94 1.36
C MET A 1 9.68 -55.08 0.48
N LYS A 2 8.78 -55.66 -0.31
CA LYS A 2 7.98 -54.92 -1.32
C LYS A 2 6.56 -54.69 -0.80
N THR A 3 6.06 -53.46 -0.85
CA THR A 3 4.66 -53.14 -0.54
C THR A 3 3.87 -53.09 -1.86
N GLN A 4 2.83 -53.93 -1.99
CA GLN A 4 2.00 -53.97 -3.19
C GLN A 4 0.81 -53.01 -3.09
N LEU A 5 0.40 -52.45 -4.23
CA LEU A 5 -0.86 -51.74 -4.40
C LEU A 5 -1.98 -52.77 -4.63
N VAL A 6 -3.17 -52.51 -4.08
CA VAL A 6 -4.39 -53.27 -4.38
C VAL A 6 -5.40 -52.33 -5.03
N THR A 7 -5.69 -52.58 -6.31
CA THR A 7 -6.87 -52.06 -7.01
C THR A 7 -8.06 -52.98 -6.77
N MET A 8 -9.27 -52.42 -6.67
CA MET A 8 -10.51 -53.18 -6.76
C MET A 8 -11.46 -52.54 -7.78
N HIS A 9 -11.96 -53.37 -8.69
CA HIS A 9 -13.05 -53.07 -9.63
C HIS A 9 -14.24 -53.97 -9.31
N CYS A 10 -15.44 -53.40 -9.32
CA CYS A 10 -16.74 -53.98 -9.68
C CYS A 10 -17.62 -52.78 -10.06
N GLY A 11 -18.50 -52.77 -11.07
CA GLY A 11 -19.04 -53.85 -11.90
C GLY A 11 -20.58 -53.82 -11.85
N TRP A 12 -21.23 -54.13 -12.99
CA TRP A 12 -22.69 -54.31 -13.21
C TRP A 12 -23.55 -53.02 -13.16
N GLN A 13 -24.55 -52.77 -14.04
CA GLN A 13 -24.88 -53.28 -15.39
C GLN A 13 -25.84 -52.32 -16.14
N ASN A 14 -26.04 -52.49 -17.46
CA ASN A 14 -27.13 -51.88 -18.25
C ASN A 14 -28.32 -52.86 -18.42
N PRO A 15 -29.51 -52.35 -18.80
CA PRO A 15 -30.21 -52.97 -19.94
C PRO A 15 -30.78 -51.97 -20.97
N ASP A 16 -31.04 -52.51 -22.17
CA ASP A 16 -31.33 -51.82 -23.43
C ASP A 16 -32.82 -51.58 -23.75
N ALA A 17 -33.05 -50.97 -24.94
CA ALA A 17 -34.18 -51.19 -25.85
C ALA A 17 -35.46 -50.30 -25.77
N SER A 18 -35.43 -49.22 -26.56
CA SER A 18 -36.43 -48.84 -27.60
C SER A 18 -37.90 -49.34 -27.55
N SER A 19 -38.87 -48.43 -27.71
CA SER A 19 -39.68 -48.36 -28.96
C SER A 19 -40.72 -47.21 -29.02
N THR A 20 -41.14 -46.91 -30.26
CA THR A 20 -42.42 -46.29 -30.71
C THR A 20 -42.74 -44.80 -30.43
N GLN A 21 -43.09 -44.13 -31.55
CA GLN A 21 -43.60 -42.76 -31.62
C GLN A 21 -45.05 -42.63 -31.12
N ARG A 22 -45.42 -41.42 -30.67
CA ARG A 22 -46.70 -40.79 -31.03
C ARG A 22 -46.64 -39.27 -30.91
N HIS A 23 -47.25 -38.58 -31.88
CA HIS A 23 -47.34 -37.12 -31.93
C HIS A 23 -48.18 -36.56 -30.77
N CYS A 24 -47.77 -35.43 -30.20
CA CYS A 24 -48.71 -34.42 -29.73
C CYS A 24 -48.22 -33.03 -30.16
N ASN A 25 -48.92 -32.43 -31.12
CA ASN A 25 -48.65 -31.09 -31.60
C ASN A 25 -49.45 -30.09 -30.74
N ARG A 26 -48.79 -29.33 -29.86
CA ARG A 26 -49.40 -28.16 -29.24
C ARG A 26 -48.39 -27.05 -29.00
N GLN A 27 -48.71 -25.88 -29.56
CA GLN A 27 -47.95 -24.65 -29.45
C GLN A 27 -47.95 -24.15 -27.99
N CYS A 28 -46.82 -23.59 -27.52
CA CYS A 28 -46.71 -22.15 -27.22
C CYS A 28 -45.45 -21.80 -26.41
N SER A 29 -44.79 -20.70 -26.83
CA SER A 29 -44.07 -19.73 -25.98
C SER A 29 -43.16 -20.26 -24.85
N GLY A 30 -41.84 -20.30 -25.09
CA GLY A 30 -40.86 -20.58 -24.03
C GLY A 30 -39.40 -20.31 -24.40
N TYR A 31 -38.96 -19.06 -24.22
CA TYR A 31 -37.58 -18.60 -24.00
C TYR A 31 -36.40 -19.28 -24.75
N PHE A 32 -35.77 -18.51 -25.64
CA PHE A 32 -34.44 -18.80 -26.21
C PHE A 32 -33.37 -18.98 -25.11
N SER A 33 -33.02 -20.23 -24.77
CA SER A 33 -31.83 -20.52 -23.96
C SER A 33 -30.59 -20.60 -24.87
N ARG A 34 -29.95 -19.46 -25.12
CA ARG A 34 -28.60 -19.42 -25.73
C ARG A 34 -27.52 -19.56 -24.66
N ASN A 35 -27.41 -20.75 -24.07
CA ASN A 35 -26.21 -21.14 -23.36
C ASN A 35 -25.15 -21.59 -24.37
N LEU A 36 -24.11 -20.77 -24.57
CA LEU A 36 -22.71 -21.15 -24.82
C LEU A 36 -21.85 -19.88 -24.97
N LEU A 37 -20.57 -19.96 -24.56
CA LEU A 37 -19.51 -18.94 -24.69
C LEU A 37 -19.58 -17.70 -23.77
N SER A 38 -19.16 -17.86 -22.51
CA SER A 38 -18.73 -16.71 -21.68
C SER A 38 -17.52 -16.98 -20.77
N ASN A 39 -16.57 -17.83 -21.21
CA ASN A 39 -15.23 -17.91 -20.62
C ASN A 39 -14.39 -16.64 -20.92
N ARG A 40 -14.85 -15.51 -20.40
CA ARG A 40 -14.16 -14.21 -20.44
C ARG A 40 -13.08 -14.21 -19.36
N TRP A 41 -11.88 -14.65 -19.75
CA TRP A 41 -10.67 -14.59 -18.94
C TRP A 41 -10.48 -13.19 -18.34
N LYS A 42 -10.68 -13.05 -17.03
CA LYS A 42 -10.38 -11.82 -16.29
C LYS A 42 -8.86 -11.72 -16.11
N ILE A 43 -8.16 -11.29 -17.16
CA ILE A 43 -6.76 -10.89 -17.08
C ILE A 43 -6.67 -9.76 -16.05
N LYS A 44 -6.20 -10.07 -14.84
CA LYS A 44 -5.89 -9.06 -13.82
C LYS A 44 -4.76 -8.21 -14.39
N ARG A 45 -5.07 -6.99 -14.84
CA ARG A 45 -4.07 -6.01 -15.28
C ARG A 45 -3.02 -5.89 -14.18
N LYS A 46 -1.76 -6.27 -14.49
CA LYS A 46 -0.64 -6.06 -13.56
C LYS A 46 -0.60 -4.57 -13.22
N ARG A 47 -0.59 -4.23 -11.92
CA ARG A 47 -0.43 -2.86 -11.46
C ARG A 47 0.94 -2.39 -11.93
N GLN A 48 0.99 -1.49 -12.90
CA GLN A 48 2.25 -0.90 -13.32
C GLN A 48 2.84 -0.15 -12.12
N GLU A 49 4.13 -0.36 -11.88
CA GLU A 49 4.88 0.38 -10.88
C GLU A 49 4.90 1.85 -11.27
N LYS A 50 4.70 2.74 -10.30
CA LYS A 50 4.79 4.18 -10.58
C LYS A 50 6.24 4.51 -10.90
N PRO A 51 6.51 5.31 -11.95
CA PRO A 51 7.84 5.80 -12.25
C PRO A 51 8.49 6.45 -11.02
N TYR A 52 9.68 5.97 -10.67
CA TYR A 52 10.44 6.44 -9.52
C TYR A 52 11.58 7.34 -9.98
N ILE A 53 11.69 8.53 -9.40
CA ILE A 53 12.92 9.34 -9.47
C ILE A 53 13.54 9.47 -8.07
N PRO A 54 14.87 9.36 -7.94
CA PRO A 54 15.58 9.58 -6.67
C PRO A 54 15.27 10.95 -6.08
N SER A 55 15.27 11.06 -4.76
CA SER A 55 15.12 12.36 -4.09
C SER A 55 16.33 13.27 -4.30
N SER A 56 17.51 12.71 -4.58
CA SER A 56 18.69 13.46 -5.05
C SER A 56 18.55 14.03 -6.47
N SER A 57 17.47 13.74 -7.21
CA SER A 57 17.26 14.30 -8.55
C SER A 57 17.08 15.83 -8.50
N PRO A 58 17.74 16.61 -9.38
CA PRO A 58 17.55 18.06 -9.49
C PRO A 58 16.19 18.43 -10.09
N LEU A 59 15.40 17.46 -10.58
CA LEU A 59 14.01 17.71 -11.01
C LEU A 59 13.13 18.23 -9.87
N TRP A 60 13.42 17.86 -8.62
CA TRP A 60 12.67 18.35 -7.46
C TRP A 60 12.91 19.84 -7.17
N ASP A 61 14.02 20.42 -7.62
CA ASP A 61 14.32 21.85 -7.43
C ASP A 61 13.43 22.75 -8.31
N LYS A 62 12.74 22.15 -9.28
CA LYS A 62 11.76 22.80 -10.17
C LYS A 62 10.32 22.32 -9.91
N ALA A 63 10.10 21.59 -8.82
CA ALA A 63 8.78 21.05 -8.50
C ALA A 63 7.82 22.13 -7.98
N SER A 64 6.56 22.06 -8.41
CA SER A 64 5.48 22.83 -7.79
C SER A 64 5.05 22.18 -6.48
N HIS A 65 4.71 23.02 -5.51
CA HIS A 65 4.29 22.61 -4.17
C HIS A 65 2.75 22.56 -4.13
N HIS A 66 2.19 21.51 -3.54
CA HIS A 66 0.76 21.31 -3.44
C HIS A 66 0.39 20.77 -2.05
N THR A 67 -0.26 21.58 -1.23
CA THR A 67 -0.81 21.14 0.05
C THR A 67 -1.96 20.15 -0.19
N THR A 68 -1.85 18.98 0.42
CA THR A 68 -2.89 17.94 0.40
C THR A 68 -4.03 18.29 1.34
N LYS A 69 -5.20 17.66 1.18
CA LYS A 69 -6.34 17.79 2.10
C LYS A 69 -5.99 17.48 3.57
N ASP A 70 -4.94 16.67 3.78
CA ASP A 70 -4.48 16.21 5.08
C ASP A 70 -3.36 17.12 5.64
N GLY A 71 -3.04 18.25 4.98
CA GLY A 71 -2.07 19.27 5.42
C GLY A 71 -0.61 18.98 5.05
N TYR A 72 -0.28 17.85 4.43
CA TYR A 72 1.08 17.60 3.96
C TYR A 72 1.37 18.31 2.63
N ILE A 73 2.60 18.80 2.45
CA ILE A 73 3.08 19.34 1.17
C ILE A 73 3.53 18.20 0.26
N GLN A 74 3.04 18.21 -0.99
CA GLN A 74 3.43 17.30 -2.06
C GLN A 74 4.17 18.06 -3.16
N LEU A 75 5.37 17.59 -3.51
CA LEU A 75 6.14 18.05 -4.66
C LEU A 75 5.62 17.39 -5.94
N ARG A 76 5.44 18.17 -7.01
CA ARG A 76 5.01 17.72 -8.33
C ARG A 76 5.93 18.26 -9.42
N VAL A 77 6.46 17.40 -10.26
CA VAL A 77 7.25 17.80 -11.43
C VAL A 77 6.81 17.02 -12.66
N TYR A 78 6.52 17.74 -13.75
CA TYR A 78 6.28 17.14 -15.06
C TYR A 78 7.57 17.17 -15.87
N ASP A 79 8.01 16.00 -16.31
CA ASP A 79 9.15 15.84 -17.21
C ASP A 79 8.65 15.76 -18.65
N ALA A 80 9.03 16.75 -19.47
CA ALA A 80 8.65 16.80 -20.87
C ALA A 80 9.34 15.71 -21.73
N THR A 81 10.52 15.22 -21.32
CA THR A 81 11.27 14.20 -22.05
C THR A 81 10.64 12.82 -21.88
N THR A 82 10.37 12.40 -20.64
CA THR A 82 9.65 11.14 -20.39
C THR A 82 8.13 11.24 -20.55
N ARG A 83 7.59 12.47 -20.63
CA ARG A 83 6.15 12.81 -20.63
C ARG A 83 5.42 12.28 -19.39
N GLN A 84 6.10 12.29 -18.24
CA GLN A 84 5.62 11.73 -16.98
C GLN A 84 5.48 12.80 -15.89
N LEU A 85 4.46 12.63 -15.04
CA LEU A 85 4.25 13.42 -13.84
C LEU A 85 4.78 12.65 -12.63
N TYR A 86 5.87 13.14 -12.04
CA TYR A 86 6.42 12.60 -10.79
C TYR A 86 5.85 13.35 -9.59
N GLN A 87 5.55 12.60 -8.52
CA GLN A 87 4.97 13.13 -7.29
C GLN A 87 5.60 12.45 -6.07
N ARG A 88 6.04 13.23 -5.07
CA ARG A 88 6.54 12.74 -3.78
C ARG A 88 6.06 13.69 -2.66
N MET A 89 6.01 13.20 -1.43
CA MET A 89 5.78 14.07 -0.26
C MET A 89 7.07 14.81 0.07
N GLU A 90 6.98 16.11 0.38
CA GLU A 90 8.17 16.95 0.57
C GLU A 90 9.05 16.45 1.73
N HIS A 91 8.46 16.16 2.90
CA HIS A 91 9.19 15.61 4.05
C HIS A 91 10.00 14.33 3.72
N ILE A 92 9.51 13.48 2.81
CA ILE A 92 10.28 12.30 2.35
C ILE A 92 11.48 12.77 1.52
N VAL A 93 11.28 13.67 0.57
CA VAL A 93 12.36 14.16 -0.30
C VAL A 93 13.42 14.90 0.51
N THR A 94 13.03 15.76 1.46
CA THR A 94 13.97 16.47 2.35
C THR A 94 14.76 15.52 3.23
N TRP A 95 14.10 14.55 3.88
CA TRP A 95 14.79 13.57 4.71
C TRP A 95 15.75 12.69 3.90
N GLU A 96 15.31 12.18 2.74
CA GLU A 96 16.13 11.35 1.84
C GLU A 96 17.30 12.12 1.22
N ARG A 97 17.14 13.43 0.95
CA ARG A 97 18.23 14.30 0.47
C ARG A 97 19.29 14.50 1.55
N HIS A 98 18.89 14.85 2.76
CA HIS A 98 19.82 15.15 3.86
C HIS A 98 20.64 13.92 4.29
N HIS A 99 19.97 12.79 4.52
CA HIS A 99 20.64 11.55 4.92
C HIS A 99 21.25 10.80 3.73
N GLY A 100 20.93 11.21 2.50
CA GLY A 100 21.37 10.58 1.25
C GLY A 100 20.83 9.17 0.99
N SER A 101 20.11 8.56 1.93
CA SER A 101 19.49 7.24 1.81
C SER A 101 18.00 7.36 1.47
N ARG A 102 17.41 6.31 0.92
CA ARG A 102 15.95 6.17 0.90
C ARG A 102 15.43 5.95 2.32
N VAL A 103 14.16 6.32 2.56
CA VAL A 103 13.43 5.86 3.76
C VAL A 103 13.34 4.33 3.69
N PRO A 104 13.74 3.58 4.74
CA PRO A 104 13.66 2.13 4.72
C PRO A 104 12.23 1.60 4.58
N ASP A 105 12.10 0.41 4.00
CA ASP A 105 10.83 -0.31 4.02
C ASP A 105 10.37 -0.56 5.47
N GLY A 106 9.07 -0.47 5.72
CA GLY A 106 8.52 -0.53 7.08
C GLY A 106 8.60 0.79 7.87
N CYS A 107 9.50 1.72 7.52
CA CYS A 107 9.60 3.04 8.16
C CYS A 107 8.69 4.10 7.52
N ILE A 108 8.51 5.22 8.24
CA ILE A 108 7.85 6.45 7.81
C ILE A 108 8.60 7.67 8.38
N ILE A 109 8.23 8.87 7.91
CA ILE A 109 8.70 10.14 8.45
C ILE A 109 7.60 10.79 9.31
N HIS A 110 7.96 11.25 10.51
CA HIS A 110 7.10 11.93 11.47
C HIS A 110 7.59 13.37 11.72
N HIS A 111 6.67 14.31 11.95
CA HIS A 111 6.94 15.73 12.25
C HIS A 111 6.92 15.96 13.77
N ARG A 112 8.07 16.31 14.36
CA ARG A 112 8.23 16.49 15.82
C ARG A 112 7.31 17.54 16.43
N ASP A 113 6.92 18.56 15.67
CA ASP A 113 6.02 19.64 16.09
C ASP A 113 4.55 19.42 15.69
N GLU A 114 4.19 18.25 15.13
CA GLU A 114 2.88 17.95 14.51
C GLU A 114 2.48 18.86 13.32
N ASN A 115 3.31 19.82 12.91
CA ASN A 115 3.07 20.69 11.77
C ASN A 115 3.59 20.07 10.47
N ARG A 116 2.66 19.57 9.66
CA ARG A 116 2.92 18.88 8.37
C ARG A 116 3.51 19.76 7.27
N GLU A 117 3.54 21.08 7.48
CA GLU A 117 4.17 22.06 6.59
C GLU A 117 5.61 22.39 7.02
N ASN A 118 6.00 22.14 8.27
CA ASN A 118 7.37 22.35 8.75
C ASN A 118 8.29 21.20 8.33
N ASN A 119 8.71 21.21 7.06
CA ASN A 119 9.54 20.16 6.46
C ASN A 119 11.05 20.35 6.68
N ARG A 120 11.47 21.17 7.66
CA ARG A 120 12.89 21.30 8.06
C ARG A 120 13.39 19.96 8.62
N VAL A 121 14.61 19.56 8.28
CA VAL A 121 15.11 18.21 8.61
C VAL A 121 15.28 17.95 10.11
N ASP A 122 15.56 18.98 10.91
CA ASP A 122 15.59 18.92 12.37
C ASP A 122 14.22 18.52 12.97
N ASN A 123 13.12 18.93 12.32
CA ASN A 123 11.75 18.57 12.67
C ASN A 123 11.33 17.16 12.18
N LEU A 124 12.15 16.45 11.40
CA LEU A 124 11.76 15.17 10.79
C LEU A 124 12.41 13.96 11.47
N LEU A 125 11.59 12.97 11.84
CA LEU A 125 12.03 11.70 12.43
C LEU A 125 11.71 10.52 11.51
N CYS A 126 12.71 9.69 11.19
CA CYS A 126 12.47 8.41 10.52
C CYS A 126 12.32 7.29 11.55
N MET A 127 11.12 6.70 11.63
CA MET A 127 10.81 5.67 12.63
C MET A 127 9.99 4.53 12.03
N SER A 128 9.95 3.38 12.72
CA SER A 128 9.11 2.26 12.28
C SER A 128 7.62 2.60 12.37
N ARG A 129 6.79 1.98 11.53
CA ARG A 129 5.32 2.12 11.63
C ARG A 129 4.79 1.69 13.01
N ALA A 130 5.40 0.68 13.63
CA ALA A 130 4.99 0.21 14.95
C ALA A 130 5.23 1.28 16.03
N ALA A 131 6.46 1.81 16.11
CA ALA A 131 6.84 2.87 17.03
C ALA A 131 5.95 4.12 16.87
N HIS A 132 5.69 4.54 15.63
CA HIS A 132 4.80 5.68 15.35
C HIS A 132 3.35 5.44 15.84
N THR A 133 2.83 4.23 15.64
CA THR A 133 1.48 3.87 16.13
C THR A 133 1.43 3.81 17.65
N GLU A 134 2.46 3.28 18.32
CA GLU A 134 2.55 3.23 19.78
C GLU A 134 2.65 4.63 20.38
N MET A 135 3.57 5.45 19.86
CA MET A 135 3.75 6.86 20.22
C MET A 135 2.44 7.65 20.10
N HIS A 136 1.72 7.54 18.97
CA HIS A 136 0.43 8.22 18.83
C HIS A 136 -0.65 7.70 19.80
N ALA A 137 -0.62 6.41 20.16
CA ALA A 137 -1.51 5.88 21.20
C ALA A 137 -1.16 6.43 22.59
N GLU A 138 0.13 6.63 22.88
CA GLU A 138 0.64 7.22 24.13
C GLU A 138 0.28 8.71 24.24
N LEU A 139 0.56 9.51 23.21
CA LEU A 139 0.15 10.92 23.12
C LEU A 139 -1.36 11.09 23.24
N LYS A 140 -2.15 10.20 22.61
CA LYS A 140 -3.61 10.24 22.70
C LYS A 140 -4.11 9.94 24.11
N ARG A 141 -3.49 9.01 24.84
CA ARG A 141 -3.82 8.77 26.26
C ARG A 141 -3.47 9.99 27.09
N LEU A 142 -2.23 10.50 26.96
CA LEU A 142 -1.74 11.66 27.69
C LEU A 142 -2.67 12.88 27.53
N LYS A 143 -3.02 13.24 26.28
CA LYS A 143 -3.90 14.38 25.95
C LYS A 143 -5.32 14.29 26.52
N MET A 144 -5.74 13.11 26.98
CA MET A 144 -7.04 12.90 27.64
C MET A 144 -6.93 12.93 29.18
N THR A 145 -5.73 12.93 29.75
CA THR A 145 -5.49 12.78 31.20
C THR A 145 -5.01 14.07 31.87
N ILE A 146 -4.26 14.92 31.17
CA ILE A 146 -3.61 16.11 31.75
C ILE A 146 -4.04 17.41 31.06
N THR A 147 -3.69 18.55 31.66
CA THR A 147 -4.02 19.88 31.11
C THR A 147 -3.23 20.20 29.84
N PRO A 148 -3.69 21.17 29.01
CA PRO A 148 -2.98 21.54 27.78
C PRO A 148 -1.55 22.05 27.99
N ASP A 149 -1.27 22.70 29.13
CA ASP A 149 0.06 23.23 29.44
C ASP A 149 1.01 22.09 29.84
N GLU A 150 0.60 21.22 30.77
CA GLU A 150 1.34 20.01 31.15
C GLU A 150 1.59 19.06 29.96
N TYR A 151 0.66 19.04 28.98
CA TYR A 151 0.78 18.21 27.78
C TYR A 151 2.05 18.51 26.98
N LEU A 152 2.52 19.75 26.94
CA LEU A 152 3.72 20.11 26.17
C LEU A 152 4.99 19.46 26.75
N ASP A 153 5.18 19.58 28.06
CA ASP A 153 6.33 19.00 28.77
C ASP A 153 6.34 17.47 28.69
N HIS A 154 5.19 16.84 28.94
CA HIS A 154 5.07 15.38 28.88
C HIS A 154 5.17 14.84 27.44
N ARG A 155 4.72 15.59 26.44
CA ARG A 155 4.87 15.25 25.02
C ARG A 155 6.33 15.22 24.59
N GLU A 156 7.15 16.17 25.03
CA GLU A 156 8.57 16.19 24.67
C GLU A 156 9.29 14.94 25.21
N ASN A 157 9.01 14.54 26.46
CA ASN A 157 9.53 13.32 27.04
C ASN A 157 9.13 12.05 26.24
N ILE A 158 7.88 11.98 25.76
CA ILE A 158 7.42 10.90 24.86
C ILE A 158 8.20 10.94 23.53
N MET A 159 8.39 12.12 22.93
CA MET A 159 9.15 12.26 21.68
C MET A 159 10.61 11.83 21.84
N LEU A 160 11.26 12.18 22.97
CA LEU A 160 12.63 11.78 23.28
C LEU A 160 12.78 10.26 23.47
N LYS A 161 11.81 9.60 24.10
CA LYS A 161 11.74 8.12 24.20
C LYS A 161 11.83 7.47 22.82
N TYR A 162 10.94 7.83 21.89
CA TYR A 162 10.93 7.25 20.54
C TYR A 162 12.03 7.79 19.61
N GLN A 163 12.70 8.90 19.97
CA GLN A 163 13.88 9.36 19.23
C GLN A 163 15.05 8.36 19.31
N SER A 164 15.13 7.55 20.36
CA SER A 164 16.15 6.50 20.48
C SER A 164 15.98 5.36 19.46
N GLU A 165 14.79 5.19 18.89
CA GLU A 165 14.46 4.18 17.88
C GLU A 165 14.57 4.72 16.43
N VAL A 166 15.10 5.94 16.26
CA VAL A 166 15.16 6.59 14.95
C VAL A 166 16.19 5.91 14.06
N PHE A 167 15.75 5.55 12.86
CA PHE A 167 16.67 5.09 11.82
C PHE A 167 17.47 6.28 11.29
N VAL A 168 18.74 6.36 11.70
CA VAL A 168 19.75 7.19 11.02
C VAL A 168 20.61 6.23 10.19
N PRO A 169 20.62 6.33 8.84
CA PRO A 169 21.53 5.53 8.04
C PRO A 169 22.97 5.92 8.41
N GLY A 170 23.81 4.92 8.66
CA GLY A 170 25.21 5.15 9.02
C GLY A 170 25.96 5.97 7.97
N PRO A 171 27.03 6.69 8.35
CA PRO A 171 27.82 7.48 7.42
C PRO A 171 28.29 6.58 6.27
N ARG A 172 28.04 7.02 5.03
CA ARG A 172 28.68 6.39 3.88
C ARG A 172 30.16 6.70 3.94
N HIS A 173 30.95 5.73 4.36
CA HIS A 173 32.39 5.76 4.13
C HIS A 173 32.62 5.79 2.61
N CYS A 174 33.35 6.83 2.18
CA CYS A 174 33.72 7.09 0.79
C CYS A 174 34.80 6.11 0.31
#